data_AF-A0A7J8VWU3-F1
#
_entry.id   AF-A0A7J8VWU3-F1
#
_cell.length_a   1.000
_cell.length_b   1.000
_cell.length_c   1.000
_cell.angle_alpha   90.00
_cell.angle_beta   90.00
_cell.angle_gamma   90.00
#
_symmetry.space_group_name_H-M   'P 1'
#
loop_
_entity.id
_entity.type
_entity.pdbx_description
1 polymer ?
#
loop_
_entity_poly.entity_id
_entity_poly.type
_entity_poly.pdbx_seq_one_letter_code
_entity_poly.pdbx_strand_id
1 'polypeptide(L)'
;MRFHYFICTFIFLRFKKGFQEVEEDYLDNMLGMPTRFSFEELKNVTKNFSNKLGEGGFGSIFQGTLPSGSEVAVKHLVGFGPVNKSFMTEVQTIGSIHHFNLVSLIGFCAQKFNRLLVYEYMANGSLDRWIFNKNRDLALGWQIRKKIILDIAKGLAYLHEDCNQKIVHLDIKPQNILLDEHFNAKVSDFGLSKLIGKDQSRVITTMRGTPGYMAPEWLSSVITEKVDVYSFGIVVLEILCGRRNVDESQLEEDRHLLGLFKRKQEEGQLMDLVDKCSDDMQSNAAEVVKMMKVAAWCVQTEHARRPSMPIVVKLFEGSVDVAGNLNEDFQNGL
;
A
#
# COMPACT_ATOMS: atom_id res chain seq x y z
N MET A 1 15.39 47.73 7.40
CA MET A 1 15.28 46.25 7.50
C MET A 1 13.87 45.76 7.88
N ARG A 2 13.21 46.25 8.94
CA ARG A 2 11.89 45.74 9.37
C ARG A 2 10.75 45.91 8.33
N PHE A 3 10.75 46.99 7.55
CA PHE A 3 9.70 47.27 6.57
C PHE A 3 9.76 46.35 5.33
N HIS A 4 10.96 46.04 4.84
CA HIS A 4 11.16 45.07 3.75
C HIS A 4 10.77 43.65 4.17
N TYR A 5 11.05 43.26 5.42
CA TYR A 5 10.63 41.95 5.95
C TYR A 5 9.09 41.82 5.99
N PHE A 6 8.40 42.88 6.40
CA PHE A 6 6.93 42.92 6.38
C PHE A 6 6.35 42.81 4.97
N ILE A 7 6.93 43.51 3.99
CA ILE A 7 6.48 43.45 2.59
C ILE A 7 6.72 42.06 2.00
N CYS A 8 7.90 41.46 2.20
CA CYS A 8 8.19 40.10 1.73
C CYS A 8 7.27 39.07 2.38
N THR A 9 6.98 39.20 3.68
CA THR A 9 6.06 38.32 4.40
C THR A 9 4.63 38.49 3.89
N PHE A 10 4.19 39.73 3.63
CA PHE A 10 2.86 40.02 3.12
C PHE A 10 2.65 39.52 1.68
N ILE A 11 3.66 39.70 0.82
CA ILE A 11 3.66 39.15 -0.55
C ILE A 11 3.64 37.63 -0.51
N PHE A 12 4.47 37.00 0.31
CA PHE A 12 4.47 35.54 0.50
C PHE A 12 3.12 35.01 0.99
N LEU A 13 2.48 35.69 1.95
CA LEU A 13 1.16 35.33 2.45
C LEU A 13 0.07 35.50 1.38
N ARG A 14 0.13 36.55 0.54
CA ARG A 14 -0.81 36.75 -0.57
C ARG A 14 -0.63 35.72 -1.68
N PHE A 15 0.60 35.38 -2.04
CA PHE A 15 0.88 34.30 -2.99
C PHE A 15 0.41 32.94 -2.46
N LYS A 16 0.64 32.65 -1.17
CA LYS A 16 0.16 31.41 -0.53
C LYS A 16 -1.36 31.33 -0.52
N LYS A 17 -2.04 32.44 -0.23
CA LYS A 17 -3.51 32.54 -0.24
C LYS A 17 -4.09 32.35 -1.65
N GLY A 18 -3.50 33.01 -2.66
CA GLY A 18 -3.92 32.84 -4.05
C GLY A 18 -3.72 31.41 -4.57
N PHE A 19 -2.63 30.74 -4.18
CA PHE A 19 -2.41 29.34 -4.53
C PHE A 19 -3.43 28.39 -3.88
N GLN A 20 -3.86 28.70 -2.65
CA GLN A 20 -4.91 27.94 -1.95
C GLN A 20 -6.28 28.11 -2.59
N GLU A 21 -6.65 29.34 -2.97
CA GLU A 21 -7.92 29.63 -3.67
C GLU A 21 -7.97 28.88 -5.02
N VAL A 22 -6.87 28.87 -5.78
CA VAL A 22 -6.79 28.10 -7.05
C VAL A 22 -6.87 26.58 -6.84
N GLU A 23 -6.27 26.05 -5.77
CA GLU A 23 -6.32 24.61 -5.44
C GLU A 23 -7.72 24.19 -4.98
N GLU A 24 -8.40 25.03 -4.19
CA GLU A 24 -9.79 24.81 -3.75
C GLU A 24 -10.77 24.89 -4.95
N ASP A 25 -10.61 25.87 -5.84
CA ASP A 25 -11.42 26.02 -7.07
C ASP A 25 -11.20 24.86 -8.05
N TYR A 26 -9.98 24.35 -8.16
CA TYR A 26 -9.69 23.20 -9.02
C TYR A 26 -10.40 21.92 -8.56
N LEU A 27 -10.47 21.70 -7.25
CA LEU A 27 -11.19 20.56 -6.67
C LEU A 27 -12.71 20.68 -6.84
N ASP A 28 -13.26 21.89 -6.81
CA ASP A 28 -14.70 22.13 -6.99
C ASP A 28 -15.17 21.93 -8.43
N ASN A 29 -14.28 22.06 -9.41
CA ASN A 29 -14.61 21.92 -10.83
C ASN A 29 -14.39 20.50 -11.39
N MET A 30 -13.96 19.54 -10.56
CA MET A 30 -13.78 18.15 -10.98
C MET A 30 -15.08 17.34 -10.82
N LEU A 31 -15.62 16.86 -11.94
CA LEU A 31 -16.76 15.94 -11.97
C LEU A 31 -16.38 14.55 -11.42
N GLY A 32 -17.26 13.95 -10.61
CA GLY A 32 -17.07 12.59 -10.08
C GLY A 32 -16.23 12.48 -8.81
N MET A 33 -15.99 13.60 -8.12
CA MET A 33 -15.17 13.64 -6.91
C MET A 33 -15.87 13.07 -5.67
N PRO A 34 -15.10 12.53 -4.70
CA PRO A 34 -15.60 12.16 -3.38
C PRO A 34 -16.25 13.34 -2.64
N THR A 35 -17.08 13.04 -1.65
CA THR A 35 -17.85 14.06 -0.91
C THR A 35 -16.93 15.09 -0.26
N ARG A 36 -17.19 16.39 -0.48
CA ARG A 36 -16.46 17.46 0.19
C ARG A 36 -17.10 17.77 1.55
N PHE A 37 -16.34 17.58 2.61
CA PHE A 37 -16.73 17.91 3.98
C PHE A 37 -16.08 19.22 4.43
N SER A 38 -16.76 19.94 5.29
CA SER A 38 -16.17 21.02 6.08
C SER A 38 -15.34 20.48 7.24
N PHE A 39 -14.39 21.28 7.73
CA PHE A 39 -13.59 20.92 8.89
C PHE A 39 -14.46 20.74 10.15
N GLU A 40 -15.49 21.57 10.32
CA GLU A 40 -16.38 21.50 11.48
C GLU A 40 -17.23 20.21 11.47
N GLU A 41 -17.69 19.77 10.29
CA GLU A 41 -18.35 18.47 10.15
C GLU A 41 -17.43 17.33 10.56
N LEU A 42 -16.19 17.29 10.05
CA LEU A 42 -15.24 16.22 10.40
C LEU A 42 -14.82 16.26 11.87
N LYS A 43 -14.74 17.45 12.45
CA LYS A 43 -14.52 17.63 13.89
C LYS A 43 -15.67 17.04 14.70
N ASN A 44 -16.92 17.25 14.29
CA ASN A 44 -18.09 16.64 14.93
C ASN A 44 -18.13 15.12 14.75
N VAL A 45 -17.92 14.63 13.52
CA VAL A 45 -17.87 13.19 13.17
C VAL A 45 -16.84 12.44 14.01
N THR A 46 -15.70 13.08 14.32
CA THR A 46 -14.60 12.50 15.11
C THR A 46 -14.65 12.87 16.60
N LYS A 47 -15.72 13.51 17.08
CA LYS A 47 -15.87 13.99 18.46
C LYS A 47 -14.66 14.82 18.94
N ASN A 48 -14.27 15.81 18.13
CA ASN A 48 -13.08 16.63 18.30
C ASN A 48 -11.77 15.83 18.19
N PHE A 49 -11.69 14.89 17.24
CA PHE A 49 -10.51 14.04 17.03
C PHE A 49 -10.11 13.25 18.28
N SER A 50 -11.09 12.78 19.06
CA SER A 50 -10.83 12.18 20.38
C SER A 50 -10.34 10.73 20.33
N ASN A 51 -10.77 9.97 19.32
CA ASN A 51 -10.42 8.55 19.17
C ASN A 51 -9.37 8.37 18.07
N LYS A 52 -8.11 8.26 18.48
CA LYS A 52 -6.97 8.11 17.56
C LYS A 52 -6.70 6.63 17.28
N LEU A 53 -6.75 6.25 16.00
CA LEU A 53 -6.49 4.89 15.50
C LEU A 53 -5.01 4.65 15.22
N GLY A 54 -4.27 5.71 14.89
CA GLY A 54 -2.85 5.65 14.57
C GLY A 54 -2.23 6.99 14.21
N GLU A 55 -0.92 6.99 14.07
CA GLU A 55 -0.10 8.12 13.63
C GLU A 55 0.99 7.62 12.69
N GLY A 56 1.24 8.36 11.61
CA GLY A 56 2.30 8.06 10.65
C GLY A 56 2.95 9.34 10.13
N GLY A 57 3.90 9.20 9.20
CA GLY A 57 4.70 10.31 8.68
C GLY A 57 3.89 11.43 7.98
N PHE A 58 2.63 11.16 7.63
CA PHE A 58 1.75 12.12 6.97
C PHE A 58 0.68 12.73 7.89
N GLY A 59 0.53 12.25 9.13
CA GLY A 59 -0.45 12.76 10.08
C GLY A 59 -1.08 11.70 10.98
N SER A 60 -2.23 12.05 11.57
CA SER A 60 -2.97 11.21 12.52
C SER A 60 -4.28 10.69 11.93
N ILE A 61 -4.68 9.48 12.30
CA ILE A 61 -5.92 8.85 11.84
C ILE A 61 -6.87 8.75 13.03
N PHE A 62 -8.12 9.16 12.84
CA PHE A 62 -9.15 9.18 13.87
C PHE A 62 -10.37 8.39 13.44
N GLN A 63 -11.00 7.67 14.37
CA GLN A 63 -12.30 7.05 14.11
C GLN A 63 -13.39 8.10 14.18
N GLY A 64 -14.40 7.98 13.32
CA GLY A 64 -15.59 8.80 13.37
C GLY A 64 -16.83 8.04 12.94
N THR A 65 -17.98 8.68 13.12
CA THR A 65 -19.27 8.15 12.67
C THR A 65 -19.99 9.25 11.90
N LEU A 66 -20.30 8.97 10.63
CA LEU A 66 -21.08 9.89 9.79
C LEU A 66 -22.53 9.98 10.28
N PRO A 67 -23.29 11.03 9.93
CA PRO A 67 -24.71 11.14 10.27
C PRO A 67 -25.56 9.97 9.78
N SER A 68 -25.12 9.26 8.73
CA SER A 68 -25.74 8.02 8.24
C SER A 68 -25.59 6.83 9.19
N GLY A 69 -24.75 6.94 10.22
CA GLY A 69 -24.36 5.83 11.09
C GLY A 69 -23.13 5.06 10.60
N SER A 70 -22.60 5.37 9.41
CA SER A 70 -21.43 4.70 8.85
C SER A 70 -20.16 5.05 9.63
N GLU A 71 -19.40 4.05 10.05
CA GLU A 71 -18.09 4.24 10.65
C GLU A 71 -17.04 4.61 9.61
N VAL A 72 -16.18 5.56 9.94
CA VAL A 72 -15.15 6.10 9.04
C VAL A 72 -13.80 6.27 9.74
N ALA A 73 -12.74 6.25 8.94
CA ALA A 73 -11.40 6.65 9.36
C ALA A 73 -11.05 8.01 8.74
N VAL A 74 -10.82 9.02 9.58
CA VAL A 74 -10.46 10.38 9.17
C VAL A 74 -8.96 10.57 9.34
N LYS A 75 -8.22 10.59 8.22
CA LYS A 75 -6.79 10.90 8.16
C LYS A 75 -6.61 12.41 8.14
N HIS A 76 -6.16 12.99 9.24
CA HIS A 76 -5.83 14.40 9.34
C HIS A 76 -4.34 14.59 9.02
N LEU A 77 -4.08 15.20 7.86
CA LEU A 77 -2.73 15.41 7.37
C LEU A 77 -2.11 16.65 8.03
N VAL A 78 -0.86 16.51 8.50
CA VAL A 78 -0.13 17.59 9.18
C VAL A 78 1.14 17.88 8.41
N GLY A 79 1.24 19.09 7.84
CA GLY A 79 2.46 19.56 7.16
C GLY A 79 2.17 20.56 6.04
N PHE A 80 3.24 20.99 5.36
CA PHE A 80 3.18 21.88 4.19
C PHE A 80 3.86 21.23 2.99
N GLY A 81 3.61 21.72 1.77
CA GLY A 81 4.36 21.32 0.56
C GLY A 81 4.16 19.86 0.14
N PRO A 82 5.11 18.93 0.42
CA PRO A 82 4.97 17.51 0.08
C PRO A 82 3.67 16.85 0.56
N VAL A 83 3.15 17.25 1.72
CA VAL A 83 1.89 16.73 2.27
C VAL A 83 0.69 17.14 1.41
N ASN A 84 0.65 18.38 0.91
CA ASN A 84 -0.41 18.81 -0.02
C ASN A 84 -0.34 18.06 -1.34
N LYS A 85 0.86 17.79 -1.85
CA LYS A 85 1.02 17.00 -3.07
C LYS A 85 0.51 15.57 -2.88
N SER A 86 0.81 14.96 -1.73
CA SER A 86 0.30 13.63 -1.35
C SER A 86 -1.23 13.63 -1.26
N PHE A 87 -1.81 14.62 -0.58
CA PHE A 87 -3.25 14.83 -0.50
C PHE A 87 -3.91 14.92 -1.88
N MET A 88 -3.41 15.80 -2.76
CA MET A 88 -3.97 15.98 -4.10
C MET A 88 -3.86 14.70 -4.93
N THR A 89 -2.72 14.02 -4.85
CA THR A 89 -2.50 12.73 -5.54
C THR A 89 -3.52 11.70 -5.08
N GLU A 90 -3.75 11.60 -3.77
CA GLU A 90 -4.67 10.64 -3.19
C GLU A 90 -6.12 10.95 -3.63
N VAL A 91 -6.57 12.20 -3.48
CA VAL A 91 -7.90 12.64 -3.93
C VAL A 91 -8.13 12.37 -5.42
N GLN A 92 -7.15 12.66 -6.28
CA GLN A 92 -7.28 12.44 -7.73
C GLN A 92 -7.26 10.96 -8.13
N THR A 93 -6.46 10.15 -7.42
CA THR A 93 -6.25 8.74 -7.79
C THR A 93 -7.35 7.85 -7.21
N ILE A 94 -7.45 7.76 -5.87
CA ILE A 94 -8.42 6.86 -5.22
C ILE A 94 -9.84 7.42 -5.28
N GLY A 95 -9.99 8.74 -5.43
CA GLY A 95 -11.31 9.37 -5.49
C GLY A 95 -12.12 9.06 -6.75
N SER A 96 -11.50 8.54 -7.81
CA SER A 96 -12.15 8.22 -9.08
C SER A 96 -12.25 6.73 -9.39
N ILE A 97 -11.84 5.86 -8.45
CA ILE A 97 -11.83 4.40 -8.64
C ILE A 97 -12.53 3.70 -7.47
N HIS A 98 -13.20 2.59 -7.77
CA HIS A 98 -13.87 1.75 -6.78
C HIS A 98 -13.57 0.28 -7.08
N HIS A 99 -13.03 -0.43 -6.10
CA HIS A 99 -12.73 -1.85 -6.22
C HIS A 99 -12.76 -2.51 -4.84
N PHE A 100 -13.24 -3.76 -4.76
CA PHE A 100 -13.43 -4.48 -3.50
C PHE A 100 -12.15 -4.64 -2.67
N ASN A 101 -10.99 -4.66 -3.32
CA ASN A 101 -9.68 -4.81 -2.67
C ASN A 101 -8.89 -3.50 -2.56
N LEU A 102 -9.53 -2.34 -2.71
CA LEU A 102 -8.92 -1.02 -2.45
C LEU A 102 -9.76 -0.29 -1.40
N VAL A 103 -9.11 0.43 -0.49
CA VAL A 103 -9.82 1.19 0.54
C VAL A 103 -10.51 2.39 -0.11
N SER A 104 -11.81 2.50 0.12
CA SER A 104 -12.66 3.52 -0.51
C SER A 104 -12.47 4.89 0.15
N LEU A 105 -12.11 5.90 -0.65
CA LEU A 105 -12.16 7.29 -0.24
C LEU A 105 -13.60 7.80 -0.35
N ILE A 106 -14.24 8.01 0.80
CA ILE A 106 -15.62 8.51 0.90
C ILE A 106 -15.68 10.01 0.62
N GLY A 107 -14.66 10.74 1.07
CA GLY A 107 -14.62 12.19 0.96
C GLY A 107 -13.34 12.82 1.46
N PHE A 108 -13.30 14.14 1.41
CA PHE A 108 -12.16 14.93 1.84
C PHE A 108 -12.58 16.28 2.41
N CYS A 109 -11.67 16.92 3.14
CA CYS A 109 -11.76 18.32 3.52
C CYS A 109 -10.50 19.05 3.05
N ALA A 110 -10.69 20.04 2.18
CA ALA A 110 -9.70 21.05 1.83
C ALA A 110 -10.25 22.42 2.24
N GLN A 111 -9.86 22.89 3.43
CA GLN A 111 -10.25 24.21 3.93
C GLN A 111 -9.06 24.90 4.58
N LYS A 112 -8.61 26.02 4.02
CA LYS A 112 -7.44 26.76 4.52
C LYS A 112 -6.20 25.85 4.56
N PHE A 113 -5.68 25.56 5.75
CA PHE A 113 -4.54 24.67 5.98
C PHE A 113 -4.95 23.25 6.36
N ASN A 114 -6.24 23.00 6.55
CA ASN A 114 -6.75 21.69 6.92
C ASN A 114 -6.86 20.83 5.67
N ARG A 115 -6.20 19.67 5.70
CA ARG A 115 -6.26 18.62 4.68
C ARG A 115 -6.63 17.33 5.39
N LEU A 116 -7.84 16.84 5.13
CA LEU A 116 -8.35 15.60 5.74
C LEU A 116 -8.93 14.70 4.67
N LEU A 117 -8.75 13.40 4.84
CA LEU A 117 -9.27 12.35 3.96
C LEU A 117 -10.17 11.43 4.81
N VAL A 118 -11.32 11.07 4.27
CA VAL A 118 -12.34 10.26 4.94
C VAL A 118 -12.44 8.94 4.22
N TYR A 119 -12.06 7.85 4.89
CA TYR A 119 -12.11 6.50 4.37
C TYR A 119 -13.19 5.67 5.05
N GLU A 120 -13.58 4.58 4.40
CA GLU A 120 -14.26 3.49 5.09
C GLU A 120 -13.42 2.99 6.28
N TYR A 121 -14.09 2.61 7.36
CA TYR A 121 -13.43 2.08 8.54
C TYR A 121 -13.06 0.59 8.36
N MET A 122 -11.80 0.26 8.66
CA MET A 122 -11.26 -1.10 8.51
C MET A 122 -11.08 -1.71 9.91
N ALA A 123 -12.06 -2.48 10.36
CA ALA A 123 -12.21 -2.92 11.75
C ALA A 123 -11.02 -3.69 12.32
N ASN A 124 -10.31 -4.47 11.49
CA ASN A 124 -9.16 -5.27 11.92
C ASN A 124 -7.82 -4.53 11.72
N GLY A 125 -7.84 -3.28 11.28
CA GLY A 125 -6.65 -2.44 11.12
C GLY A 125 -5.68 -2.98 10.07
N SER A 126 -4.38 -2.68 10.24
CA SER A 126 -3.33 -3.02 9.28
C SER A 126 -2.81 -4.45 9.44
N LEU A 127 -2.43 -5.08 8.32
CA LEU A 127 -1.96 -6.46 8.25
C LEU A 127 -0.72 -6.73 9.11
N ASP A 128 0.17 -5.75 9.26
CA ASP A 128 1.41 -5.88 10.04
C ASP A 128 1.15 -6.25 11.51
N ARG A 129 0.01 -5.84 12.07
CA ARG A 129 -0.42 -6.17 13.43
C ARG A 129 -0.78 -7.64 13.60
N TRP A 130 -1.06 -8.35 12.51
CA TRP A 130 -1.47 -9.75 12.50
C TRP A 130 -0.30 -10.67 12.16
N ILE A 131 0.46 -10.36 11.11
CA ILE A 131 1.50 -11.27 10.61
C ILE A 131 2.81 -11.20 11.41
N PHE A 132 3.04 -10.13 12.18
CA PHE A 132 4.23 -10.01 13.04
C PHE A 132 3.93 -10.23 14.52
N ASN A 133 2.67 -10.48 14.88
CA ASN A 133 2.30 -10.80 16.24
C ASN A 133 2.73 -12.23 16.57
N LYS A 134 3.46 -12.40 17.67
CA LYS A 134 3.94 -13.70 18.13
C LYS A 134 2.96 -14.42 19.06
N ASN A 135 1.82 -13.79 19.37
CA ASN A 135 0.74 -14.44 20.09
C ASN A 135 0.02 -15.46 19.19
N ARG A 136 0.11 -16.75 19.54
CA ARG A 136 -0.52 -17.85 18.80
C ARG A 136 -2.04 -17.74 18.75
N ASP A 137 -2.68 -17.16 19.77
CA ASP A 137 -4.14 -17.02 19.84
C ASP A 137 -4.69 -16.03 18.80
N LEU A 138 -3.83 -15.16 18.28
CA LEU A 138 -4.17 -14.16 17.25
C LEU A 138 -3.58 -14.51 15.88
N ALA A 139 -2.99 -15.69 15.74
CA ALA A 139 -2.35 -16.10 14.49
C ALA A 139 -3.39 -16.33 13.40
N LEU A 140 -3.23 -15.67 12.26
CA LEU A 140 -4.08 -15.91 11.10
C LEU A 140 -3.86 -17.33 10.57
N GLY A 141 -4.97 -18.06 10.39
CA GLY A 141 -4.98 -19.36 9.72
C GLY A 141 -4.56 -19.26 8.24
N TRP A 142 -4.17 -20.38 7.67
CA TRP A 142 -3.66 -20.49 6.31
C TRP A 142 -4.65 -19.96 5.28
N GLN A 143 -5.92 -20.37 5.37
CA GLN A 143 -6.94 -19.95 4.41
C GLN A 143 -7.16 -18.44 4.42
N ILE A 144 -7.09 -17.80 5.59
CA ILE A 144 -7.19 -16.34 5.72
C ILE A 144 -5.97 -15.66 5.09
N ARG A 145 -4.75 -16.17 5.34
CA ARG A 145 -3.53 -15.63 4.72
C ARG A 145 -3.54 -15.76 3.20
N LYS A 146 -3.93 -16.93 2.68
CA LYS A 146 -4.08 -17.18 1.25
C LYS A 146 -5.09 -16.20 0.62
N LYS A 147 -6.23 -16.01 1.28
CA LYS A 147 -7.25 -15.04 0.85
C LYS A 147 -6.70 -13.60 0.85
N ILE A 148 -6.02 -13.17 1.90
CA ILE A 148 -5.38 -11.85 1.97
C ILE A 148 -4.40 -11.64 0.82
N ILE A 149 -3.54 -12.63 0.54
CA ILE A 149 -2.58 -12.56 -0.58
C ILE A 149 -3.32 -12.37 -1.92
N LEU A 150 -4.40 -13.14 -2.13
CA LEU A 150 -5.21 -13.05 -3.35
C LEU A 150 -5.92 -11.69 -3.47
N ASP A 151 -6.48 -11.20 -2.38
CA ASP A 151 -7.14 -9.88 -2.30
C ASP A 151 -6.17 -8.76 -2.69
N ILE A 152 -4.95 -8.76 -2.13
CA ILE A 152 -3.91 -7.77 -2.49
C ILE A 152 -3.56 -7.89 -3.99
N ALA A 153 -3.40 -9.12 -4.49
CA ALA A 153 -3.05 -9.36 -5.89
C ALA A 153 -4.13 -8.83 -6.85
N LYS A 154 -5.41 -9.03 -6.51
CA LYS A 154 -6.56 -8.51 -7.27
C LYS A 154 -6.62 -6.98 -7.26
N GLY A 155 -6.37 -6.37 -6.10
CA GLY A 155 -6.29 -4.91 -5.99
C GLY A 155 -5.20 -4.33 -6.91
N LEU A 156 -4.01 -4.92 -6.91
CA LEU A 156 -2.91 -4.47 -7.78
C LEU A 156 -3.16 -4.76 -9.27
N ALA A 157 -3.75 -5.90 -9.61
CA ALA A 157 -4.14 -6.23 -10.98
C ALA A 157 -5.09 -5.16 -11.56
N TYR A 158 -6.10 -4.77 -10.78
CA TYR A 158 -7.03 -3.71 -11.15
C TYR A 158 -6.31 -2.38 -11.41
N LEU A 159 -5.42 -1.96 -10.49
CA LEU A 159 -4.65 -0.71 -10.62
C LEU A 159 -3.75 -0.70 -11.87
N HIS A 160 -3.15 -1.84 -12.21
CA HIS A 160 -2.14 -1.94 -13.27
C HIS A 160 -2.75 -2.07 -14.66
N GLU A 161 -3.92 -2.72 -14.80
CA GLU A 161 -4.47 -3.10 -16.11
C GLU A 161 -5.91 -2.59 -16.37
N ASP A 162 -6.78 -2.63 -15.36
CA ASP A 162 -8.22 -2.37 -15.54
C ASP A 162 -8.59 -0.89 -15.44
N CYS A 163 -7.81 -0.08 -14.72
CA CYS A 163 -7.99 1.37 -14.68
C CYS A 163 -7.80 2.03 -16.05
N ASN A 164 -8.45 3.18 -16.29
CA ASN A 164 -8.32 3.96 -17.53
C ASN A 164 -6.87 4.37 -17.81
N GLN A 165 -6.16 4.75 -16.75
CA GLN A 165 -4.71 4.93 -16.73
C GLN A 165 -4.13 3.92 -15.75
N LYS A 166 -2.93 3.43 -16.04
CA LYS A 166 -2.20 2.55 -15.13
C LYS A 166 -1.84 3.34 -13.87
N ILE A 167 -2.19 2.81 -12.70
CA ILE A 167 -1.86 3.40 -11.41
C ILE A 167 -0.77 2.54 -10.78
N VAL A 168 0.39 3.15 -10.49
CA VAL A 168 1.45 2.50 -9.72
C VAL A 168 1.41 3.05 -8.30
N HIS A 169 1.29 2.17 -7.30
CA HIS A 169 1.06 2.53 -5.91
C HIS A 169 2.33 3.08 -5.23
N LEU A 170 3.49 2.45 -5.46
CA LEU A 170 4.81 2.84 -4.97
C LEU A 170 5.04 2.71 -3.45
N ASP A 171 4.11 2.15 -2.69
CA ASP A 171 4.24 1.98 -1.23
C ASP A 171 3.50 0.74 -0.72
N ILE A 172 3.61 -0.37 -1.43
CA ILE A 172 3.04 -1.65 -0.99
C ILE A 172 3.88 -2.21 0.15
N LYS A 173 3.25 -2.36 1.31
CA LYS A 173 3.81 -2.89 2.56
C LYS A 173 2.69 -3.32 3.51
N PRO A 174 2.93 -4.15 4.52
CA PRO A 174 1.87 -4.64 5.39
C PRO A 174 1.13 -3.56 6.18
N GLN A 175 1.75 -2.39 6.44
CA GLN A 175 1.10 -1.26 7.09
C GLN A 175 0.02 -0.60 6.22
N ASN A 176 0.14 -0.73 4.89
CA ASN A 176 -0.78 -0.14 3.93
C ASN A 176 -1.82 -1.16 3.41
N ILE A 177 -1.82 -2.38 3.92
CA ILE A 177 -2.87 -3.37 3.68
C ILE A 177 -3.79 -3.38 4.90
N LEU A 178 -5.02 -2.92 4.73
CA LEU A 178 -6.02 -2.88 5.79
C LEU A 178 -7.00 -4.05 5.67
N LEU A 179 -7.52 -4.48 6.82
CA LEU A 179 -8.40 -5.64 6.95
C LEU A 179 -9.76 -5.19 7.50
N ASP A 180 -10.83 -5.53 6.79
CA ASP A 180 -12.19 -5.29 7.28
C ASP A 180 -12.59 -6.34 8.34
N GLU A 181 -13.83 -6.26 8.84
CA GLU A 181 -14.36 -7.16 9.88
C GLU A 181 -14.33 -8.65 9.50
N HIS A 182 -14.27 -8.98 8.21
CA HIS A 182 -14.24 -10.34 7.68
C HIS A 182 -12.85 -10.74 7.16
N PHE A 183 -11.81 -9.96 7.48
CA PHE A 183 -10.45 -10.16 6.97
C PHE A 183 -10.38 -10.15 5.43
N ASN A 184 -11.22 -9.33 4.77
CA ASN A 184 -10.95 -8.92 3.39
C ASN A 184 -9.85 -7.87 3.38
N ALA A 185 -8.82 -8.12 2.56
CA ALA A 185 -7.71 -7.20 2.44
C ALA A 185 -7.99 -6.12 1.40
N LYS A 186 -7.67 -4.88 1.78
CA LYS A 186 -7.76 -3.72 0.91
C LYS A 186 -6.47 -2.91 0.94
N VAL A 187 -5.97 -2.57 -0.24
CA VAL A 187 -4.79 -1.70 -0.40
C VAL A 187 -5.18 -0.25 -0.08
N SER A 188 -4.34 0.46 0.66
CA SER A 188 -4.57 1.81 1.15
C SER A 188 -3.33 2.71 1.02
N ASP A 189 -3.49 4.00 1.29
CA ASP A 189 -2.45 5.04 1.25
C ASP A 189 -1.87 5.29 -0.16
N PHE A 190 -2.66 5.98 -0.98
CA PHE A 190 -2.31 6.32 -2.36
C PHE A 190 -1.51 7.63 -2.47
N GLY A 191 -1.06 8.19 -1.35
CA GLY A 191 -0.37 9.49 -1.32
C GLY A 191 0.93 9.54 -2.12
N LEU A 192 1.55 8.38 -2.39
CA LEU A 192 2.76 8.28 -3.21
C LEU A 192 2.50 7.88 -4.66
N SER A 193 1.28 7.48 -5.00
CA SER A 193 0.92 6.83 -6.26
C SER A 193 1.19 7.71 -7.49
N LYS A 194 1.19 7.07 -8.67
CA LYS A 194 1.43 7.75 -9.94
C LYS A 194 0.56 7.17 -11.06
N LEU A 195 -0.06 8.07 -11.81
CA LEU A 195 -0.77 7.76 -13.06
C LEU A 195 0.23 7.65 -14.22
N ILE A 196 0.11 6.59 -15.01
CA ILE A 196 0.93 6.27 -16.18
C ILE A 196 0.00 6.02 -17.37
N GLY A 197 0.31 6.63 -18.52
CA GLY A 197 -0.43 6.36 -19.76
C GLY A 197 -0.29 4.89 -20.17
N LYS A 198 -1.33 4.26 -20.72
CA LYS A 198 -1.29 2.84 -21.11
C LYS A 198 -0.24 2.55 -22.20
N ASP A 199 0.07 3.56 -23.01
CA ASP A 199 1.12 3.56 -24.04
C ASP A 199 2.53 3.79 -23.50
N GLN A 200 2.67 4.24 -22.24
CA GLN A 200 3.96 4.50 -21.63
C GLN A 200 4.50 3.24 -20.95
N SER A 201 5.60 2.72 -21.48
CA SER A 201 6.27 1.55 -20.92
C SER A 201 7.17 1.87 -19.72
N ARG A 202 7.61 3.14 -19.58
CA ARG A 202 8.62 3.56 -18.60
C ARG A 202 8.34 4.97 -18.12
N VAL A 203 8.54 5.22 -16.83
CA VAL A 203 8.32 6.54 -16.22
C VAL A 203 9.53 6.98 -15.42
N ILE A 204 10.00 8.20 -15.68
CA ILE A 204 11.03 8.86 -14.89
C ILE A 204 10.38 9.50 -13.66
N THR A 205 10.90 9.22 -12.47
CA THR A 205 10.43 9.83 -11.23
C THR A 205 11.52 9.85 -10.17
N THR A 206 11.42 10.79 -9.25
CA THR A 206 12.23 10.79 -8.02
C THR A 206 11.90 9.57 -7.18
N MET A 207 12.95 9.00 -6.58
CA MET A 207 12.89 7.88 -5.64
C MET A 207 11.92 8.19 -4.50
N ARG A 208 10.99 7.25 -4.24
CA ARG A 208 9.99 7.31 -3.17
C ARG A 208 9.56 5.89 -2.80
N GLY A 209 8.99 5.73 -1.61
CA GLY A 209 8.56 4.43 -1.07
C GLY A 209 9.29 4.09 0.24
N THR A 210 8.99 2.90 0.77
CA THR A 210 9.54 2.44 2.06
C THR A 210 10.77 1.55 1.85
N PRO A 211 11.94 1.88 2.44
CA PRO A 211 13.13 1.02 2.38
C PRO A 211 12.82 -0.42 2.81
N GLY A 212 13.40 -1.39 2.12
CA GLY A 212 13.10 -2.82 2.29
C GLY A 212 12.01 -3.36 1.37
N TYR A 213 11.13 -2.51 0.83
CA TYR A 213 10.11 -2.92 -0.16
C TYR A 213 10.42 -2.41 -1.57
N MET A 214 11.41 -1.53 -1.69
CA MET A 214 11.79 -0.89 -2.95
C MET A 214 12.55 -1.86 -3.86
N ALA A 215 12.10 -1.95 -5.11
CA ALA A 215 12.75 -2.72 -6.16
C ALA A 215 14.14 -2.15 -6.52
N PRO A 216 15.10 -2.99 -6.96
CA PRO A 216 16.48 -2.56 -7.24
C PRO A 216 16.60 -1.51 -8.36
N GLU A 217 15.70 -1.52 -9.34
CA GLU A 217 15.74 -0.59 -10.47
C GLU A 217 15.45 0.88 -10.11
N TRP A 218 15.03 1.16 -8.87
CA TRP A 218 14.89 2.53 -8.37
C TRP A 218 16.19 3.34 -8.46
N LEU A 219 17.35 2.68 -8.47
CA LEU A 219 18.66 3.32 -8.71
C LEU A 219 18.77 3.96 -10.10
N SER A 220 18.04 3.46 -11.08
CA SER A 220 18.02 4.01 -12.45
C SER A 220 17.04 5.17 -12.63
N SER A 221 16.19 5.46 -11.62
CA SER A 221 15.07 6.42 -11.68
C SER A 221 14.01 6.16 -12.76
N VAL A 222 14.12 5.04 -13.49
CA VAL A 222 13.13 4.63 -14.49
C VAL A 222 12.36 3.43 -13.97
N ILE A 223 11.07 3.62 -13.72
CA ILE A 223 10.20 2.61 -13.12
C ILE A 223 9.08 2.19 -14.06
N THR A 224 8.49 1.04 -13.75
CA THR A 224 7.27 0.48 -14.35
C THR A 224 6.36 0.00 -13.23
N GLU A 225 5.18 -0.53 -13.53
CA GLU A 225 4.32 -1.18 -12.51
C GLU A 225 5.00 -2.35 -11.79
N LYS A 226 6.08 -2.90 -12.37
CA LYS A 226 6.85 -4.00 -11.79
C LYS A 226 7.52 -3.66 -10.47
N VAL A 227 7.64 -2.39 -10.10
CA VAL A 227 8.09 -2.00 -8.75
C VAL A 227 7.06 -2.42 -7.68
N ASP A 228 5.76 -2.31 -7.97
CA ASP A 228 4.71 -2.77 -7.06
C ASP A 228 4.69 -4.31 -6.98
N VAL A 229 4.96 -4.99 -8.10
CA VAL A 229 5.08 -6.47 -8.15
C VAL A 229 6.20 -6.94 -7.22
N TYR A 230 7.35 -6.25 -7.23
CA TYR A 230 8.45 -6.55 -6.31
C TYR A 230 8.04 -6.35 -4.85
N SER A 231 7.47 -5.19 -4.52
CA SER A 231 6.99 -4.91 -3.17
C SER A 231 5.93 -5.91 -2.70
N PHE A 232 5.03 -6.33 -3.60
CA PHE A 232 4.06 -7.39 -3.36
C PHE A 232 4.74 -8.72 -3.02
N GLY A 233 5.75 -9.14 -3.78
CA GLY A 233 6.49 -10.37 -3.51
C GLY A 233 7.14 -10.38 -2.12
N ILE A 234 7.69 -9.24 -1.68
CA ILE A 234 8.22 -9.07 -0.31
C ILE A 234 7.10 -9.25 0.72
N VAL A 235 5.95 -8.57 0.55
CA VAL A 235 4.79 -8.70 1.45
C VAL A 235 4.29 -10.15 1.53
N VAL A 236 4.23 -10.86 0.41
CA VAL A 236 3.85 -12.29 0.39
C VAL A 236 4.83 -13.10 1.23
N LEU A 237 6.15 -12.92 1.05
CA LEU A 237 7.14 -13.63 1.88
C LEU A 237 6.97 -13.31 3.37
N GLU A 238 6.69 -12.06 3.75
CA GLU A 238 6.42 -11.71 5.14
C GLU A 238 5.17 -12.40 5.70
N ILE A 239 4.08 -12.48 4.90
CA ILE A 239 2.85 -13.20 5.28
C ILE A 239 3.11 -14.69 5.47
N LEU A 240 3.89 -15.32 4.59
CA LEU A 240 4.12 -16.77 4.62
C LEU A 240 5.12 -17.17 5.72
N CYS A 241 6.08 -16.30 6.01
CA CYS A 241 7.12 -16.54 7.03
C CYS A 241 6.77 -16.02 8.42
N GLY A 242 5.75 -15.15 8.56
CA GLY A 242 5.40 -14.51 9.84
C GLY A 242 6.53 -13.65 10.40
N ARG A 243 7.34 -13.07 9.51
CA ARG A 243 8.61 -12.38 9.83
C ARG A 243 8.78 -11.15 8.96
N ARG A 244 9.32 -10.07 9.54
CA ARG A 244 9.64 -8.83 8.82
C ARG A 244 10.77 -9.06 7.83
N ASN A 245 10.75 -8.34 6.70
CA ASN A 245 11.80 -8.40 5.70
C ASN A 245 13.17 -7.97 6.25
N VAL A 246 13.17 -6.99 7.16
CA VAL A 246 14.33 -6.60 7.96
C VAL A 246 13.96 -6.81 9.42
N ASP A 247 14.67 -7.72 10.09
CA ASP A 247 14.41 -8.08 11.47
C ASP A 247 15.70 -8.08 12.29
N GLU A 248 15.88 -6.99 13.04
CA GLU A 248 17.04 -6.73 13.89
C GLU A 248 17.18 -7.72 15.06
N SER A 249 16.15 -8.52 15.36
CA SER A 249 16.23 -9.55 16.40
C SER A 249 17.02 -10.79 15.98
N GLN A 250 17.30 -10.94 14.67
CA GLN A 250 18.01 -12.09 14.12
C GLN A 250 19.52 -11.86 14.04
N LEU A 251 20.25 -12.96 13.85
CA LEU A 251 21.68 -12.92 13.53
C LEU A 251 21.91 -12.12 12.25
N GLU A 252 23.08 -11.50 12.14
CA GLU A 252 23.41 -10.59 11.03
C GLU A 252 23.23 -11.23 9.65
N GLU A 253 23.59 -12.51 9.52
CA GLU A 253 23.43 -13.31 8.30
C GLU A 253 21.95 -13.54 7.92
N ASP A 254 21.06 -13.58 8.91
CA ASP A 254 19.65 -13.87 8.74
C ASP A 254 18.80 -12.61 8.71
N ARG A 255 19.34 -11.44 9.08
CA ARG A 255 18.63 -10.15 9.28
C ARG A 255 17.71 -9.79 8.11
N HIS A 256 18.13 -10.08 6.88
CA HIS A 256 17.33 -9.87 5.67
C HIS A 256 16.61 -11.15 5.24
N LEU A 257 15.27 -11.12 5.25
CA LEU A 257 14.44 -12.26 4.88
C LEU A 257 14.72 -12.74 3.47
N LEU A 258 14.89 -11.84 2.50
CA LEU A 258 15.18 -12.22 1.12
C LEU A 258 16.52 -12.97 0.98
N GLY A 259 17.55 -12.57 1.74
CA GLY A 259 18.84 -13.25 1.74
C GLY A 259 18.75 -14.65 2.35
N LEU A 260 18.03 -14.78 3.47
CA LEU A 260 17.73 -16.08 4.07
C LEU A 260 16.90 -16.97 3.13
N PHE A 261 15.90 -16.40 2.46
CA PHE A 261 15.06 -17.10 1.50
C PHE A 261 15.86 -17.72 0.36
N LYS A 262 16.79 -16.94 -0.25
CA LYS A 262 17.66 -17.44 -1.32
C LYS A 262 18.49 -18.64 -0.87
N ARG A 263 19.16 -18.55 0.29
CA ARG A 263 19.96 -19.66 0.85
C ARG A 263 19.11 -20.91 1.08
N LYS A 264 17.95 -20.76 1.73
CA LYS A 264 17.03 -21.89 1.99
C LYS A 264 16.44 -22.46 0.71
N GLN A 265 16.28 -21.67 -0.35
CA GLN A 265 15.87 -22.17 -1.65
C GLN A 265 16.96 -23.04 -2.28
N GLU A 266 18.22 -22.59 -2.26
CA GLU A 266 19.37 -23.33 -2.78
C GLU A 266 19.61 -24.64 -2.01
N GLU A 267 19.38 -24.63 -0.70
CA GLU A 267 19.47 -25.81 0.17
C GLU A 267 18.28 -26.78 0.04
N GLY A 268 17.22 -26.39 -0.68
CA GLY A 268 15.98 -27.18 -0.76
C GLY A 268 15.16 -27.20 0.55
N GLN A 269 15.36 -26.22 1.42
CA GLN A 269 14.84 -26.13 2.79
C GLN A 269 13.78 -25.03 2.96
N LEU A 270 13.03 -24.68 1.92
CA LEU A 270 11.98 -23.63 2.00
C LEU A 270 10.90 -23.91 3.06
N MET A 271 10.66 -25.18 3.39
CA MET A 271 9.71 -25.57 4.43
C MET A 271 10.09 -25.00 5.81
N ASP A 272 11.38 -24.78 6.07
CA ASP A 272 11.88 -24.23 7.34
C ASP A 272 11.43 -22.78 7.58
N LEU A 273 11.07 -22.08 6.50
CA LEU A 273 10.66 -20.68 6.51
C LEU A 273 9.16 -20.51 6.76
N VAL A 274 8.36 -21.57 6.68
CA VAL A 274 6.91 -21.49 6.93
C VAL A 274 6.68 -21.04 8.37
N ASP A 275 5.77 -20.08 8.57
CA ASP A 275 5.47 -19.49 9.87
C ASP A 275 5.18 -20.56 10.94
N LYS A 276 6.09 -20.68 11.91
CA LYS A 276 6.06 -21.67 12.99
C LYS A 276 5.09 -21.31 14.12
N CYS A 277 4.52 -20.10 14.10
CA CYS A 277 3.55 -19.65 15.09
C CYS A 277 2.11 -20.11 14.76
N SER A 278 1.89 -20.78 13.61
CA SER A 278 0.58 -21.28 13.20
C SER A 278 0.66 -22.76 12.81
N ASP A 279 0.01 -23.64 13.58
CA ASP A 279 -0.02 -25.08 13.31
C ASP A 279 -0.74 -25.39 11.98
N ASP A 280 -1.72 -24.55 11.60
CA ASP A 280 -2.42 -24.64 10.31
C ASP A 280 -1.48 -24.31 9.13
N MET A 281 -0.59 -23.33 9.28
CA MET A 281 0.46 -23.06 8.28
C MET A 281 1.40 -24.25 8.12
N GLN A 282 1.84 -24.85 9.24
CA GLN A 282 2.73 -26.02 9.23
C GLN A 282 2.04 -27.23 8.55
N SER A 283 0.75 -27.43 8.80
CA SER A 283 -0.04 -28.51 8.21
C SER A 283 -0.21 -28.35 6.69
N ASN A 284 -0.20 -27.12 6.18
CA ASN A 284 -0.34 -26.78 4.76
C ASN A 284 0.97 -26.37 4.09
N ALA A 285 2.12 -26.69 4.69
CA ALA A 285 3.43 -26.17 4.29
C ALA A 285 3.79 -26.41 2.82
N ALA A 286 3.35 -27.53 2.21
CA ALA A 286 3.57 -27.79 0.79
C ALA A 286 2.87 -26.78 -0.14
N GLU A 287 1.67 -26.30 0.23
CA GLU A 287 0.96 -25.26 -0.50
C GLU A 287 1.58 -23.89 -0.26
N VAL A 288 1.98 -23.62 0.99
CA VAL A 288 2.71 -22.41 1.37
C VAL A 288 3.97 -22.26 0.52
N VAL A 289 4.78 -23.31 0.38
CA VAL A 289 5.99 -23.29 -0.44
C VAL A 289 5.70 -23.05 -1.92
N LYS A 290 4.56 -23.50 -2.45
CA LYS A 290 4.15 -23.16 -3.82
C LYS A 290 3.87 -21.65 -3.96
N MET A 291 3.25 -21.03 -2.97
CA MET A 291 3.03 -19.57 -2.99
C MET A 291 4.33 -18.78 -2.77
N MET A 292 5.25 -19.28 -1.94
CA MET A 292 6.60 -18.71 -1.77
C MET A 292 7.35 -18.67 -3.10
N LYS A 293 7.20 -19.71 -3.92
CA LYS A 293 7.76 -19.74 -5.27
C LYS A 293 7.20 -18.61 -6.14
N VAL A 294 5.89 -18.43 -6.20
CA VAL A 294 5.31 -17.29 -6.95
C VAL A 294 5.82 -15.95 -6.43
N ALA A 295 5.99 -15.79 -5.11
CA ALA A 295 6.60 -14.61 -4.52
C ALA A 295 8.05 -14.40 -4.96
N ALA A 296 8.85 -15.49 -5.05
CA ALA A 296 10.22 -15.47 -5.56
C ALA A 296 10.29 -14.96 -7.02
N TRP A 297 9.30 -15.30 -7.84
CA TRP A 297 9.18 -14.80 -9.20
C TRP A 297 8.83 -13.29 -9.24
N CYS A 298 8.07 -12.82 -8.26
CA CYS A 298 7.74 -11.40 -8.13
C CYS A 298 8.94 -10.53 -7.73
N VAL A 299 9.93 -11.08 -7.02
CA VAL A 299 11.09 -10.33 -6.50
C VAL A 299 12.37 -10.46 -7.34
N GLN A 300 12.26 -10.92 -8.60
CA GLN A 300 13.40 -11.03 -9.52
C GLN A 300 14.12 -9.68 -9.67
N THR A 301 15.45 -9.72 -9.76
CA THR A 301 16.26 -8.49 -9.92
C THR A 301 15.92 -7.77 -11.22
N GLU A 302 15.78 -8.52 -12.32
CA GLU A 302 15.37 -7.99 -13.62
C GLU A 302 13.85 -7.77 -13.65
N HIS A 303 13.42 -6.51 -13.78
CA HIS A 303 12.00 -6.15 -13.73
C HIS A 303 11.20 -6.75 -14.90
N ALA A 304 11.85 -6.99 -16.05
CA ALA A 304 11.21 -7.60 -17.22
C ALA A 304 10.81 -9.07 -16.96
N ARG A 305 11.52 -9.77 -16.07
CA ARG A 305 11.23 -11.17 -15.72
C ARG A 305 10.10 -11.33 -14.70
N ARG A 306 9.72 -10.27 -13.99
CA ARG A 306 8.62 -10.34 -13.03
C ARG A 306 7.29 -10.55 -13.76
N PRO A 307 6.37 -11.39 -13.25
CA PRO A 307 5.05 -11.58 -13.85
C PRO A 307 4.20 -10.30 -13.75
N SER A 308 3.13 -10.22 -14.56
CA SER A 308 2.09 -9.20 -14.33
C SER A 308 1.16 -9.64 -13.19
N MET A 309 0.49 -8.69 -12.54
CA MET A 309 -0.39 -9.02 -11.42
C MET A 309 -1.58 -9.93 -11.81
N PRO A 310 -2.19 -9.84 -13.00
CA PRO A 310 -3.18 -10.83 -13.41
C PRO A 310 -2.64 -12.24 -13.60
N ILE A 311 -1.39 -12.40 -14.04
CA ILE A 311 -0.72 -13.71 -14.06
C ILE A 311 -0.59 -14.24 -12.63
N VAL A 312 -0.15 -13.39 -11.69
CA VAL A 312 -0.05 -13.74 -10.27
C VAL A 312 -1.40 -14.15 -9.68
N VAL A 313 -2.48 -13.44 -10.00
CA VAL A 313 -3.86 -13.81 -9.58
C VAL A 313 -4.22 -15.20 -10.08
N LYS A 314 -4.04 -15.48 -11.39
CA LYS A 314 -4.33 -16.80 -11.98
C LYS A 314 -3.55 -17.93 -11.33
N LEU A 315 -2.28 -17.68 -10.99
CA LEU A 315 -1.42 -18.64 -10.29
C LEU A 315 -1.94 -18.97 -8.89
N PHE A 316 -2.36 -17.95 -8.13
CA PHE A 316 -2.91 -18.16 -6.79
C PHE A 316 -4.32 -18.76 -6.78
N GLU A 317 -5.09 -18.57 -7.85
CA GLU A 317 -6.37 -19.25 -8.06
C GLU A 317 -6.21 -20.70 -8.54
N GLY A 318 -4.99 -21.13 -8.90
CA GLY A 318 -4.69 -22.50 -9.31
C GLY A 318 -5.01 -22.80 -10.78
N SER A 319 -4.97 -21.79 -11.66
CA SER A 319 -5.20 -21.98 -13.10
C SER A 319 -4.08 -22.82 -13.74
N VAL A 320 -4.44 -23.99 -14.28
CA VAL A 320 -3.52 -25.03 -14.77
C VAL A 320 -2.63 -24.56 -15.94
N ASP A 321 -3.15 -23.69 -16.82
CA ASP A 321 -2.44 -23.24 -18.04
C ASP A 321 -1.18 -22.41 -17.77
N VAL A 322 -1.06 -21.81 -16.57
CA VAL A 322 0.08 -20.94 -16.21
C VAL A 322 1.16 -21.71 -15.43
N ALA A 323 0.78 -22.79 -14.76
CA ALA A 323 1.69 -23.57 -13.91
C ALA A 323 2.81 -24.26 -14.71
N GLY A 324 2.59 -24.56 -16.00
CA GLY A 324 3.60 -25.13 -16.89
C GLY A 324 4.80 -24.22 -17.14
N ASN A 325 4.59 -22.89 -17.16
CA ASN A 325 5.65 -21.90 -17.39
C ASN A 325 6.48 -21.59 -16.14
N LEU A 326 6.02 -22.00 -14.94
CA LEU A 326 6.75 -21.81 -13.69
C LEU A 326 8.04 -22.64 -13.63
N ASN A 327 8.22 -23.70 -14.41
CA ASN A 327 9.41 -24.55 -14.23
C ASN A 327 10.67 -24.01 -14.95
N GLU A 328 10.55 -23.13 -15.94
CA GLU A 328 11.69 -22.64 -16.73
C GLU A 328 12.29 -21.33 -16.18
N ASP A 329 11.47 -20.41 -15.65
CA ASP A 329 11.93 -19.08 -15.19
C ASP A 329 12.49 -19.07 -13.76
N PHE A 330 12.25 -20.14 -12.98
CA PHE A 330 12.58 -20.19 -11.56
C PHE A 330 14.06 -20.42 -11.23
N GLN A 331 14.82 -20.95 -12.18
CA GLN A 331 16.22 -21.33 -11.93
C GLN A 331 17.21 -20.19 -12.19
N ASN A 332 16.78 -19.05 -12.75
CA ASN A 332 17.68 -18.00 -13.20
C ASN A 332 17.28 -16.60 -12.69
N GLY A 333 17.81 -16.20 -11.52
CA GLY A 333 18.00 -14.78 -11.21
C GLY A 333 17.23 -14.20 -10.02
N LEU A 334 17.26 -14.88 -8.86
CA LEU A 334 16.96 -14.22 -7.60
C LEU A 334 18.06 -13.24 -7.21
#